data_AF-A0A2I1GR60-F1
#
_entry.id   AF-A0A2I1GR60-F1
#
_cell.length_a   1.000
_cell.length_b   1.000
_cell.length_c   1.000
_cell.angle_alpha   90.00
_cell.angle_beta   90.00
_cell.angle_gamma   90.00
#
_symmetry.space_group_name_H-M   'P 1'
#
loop_
_entity.id
_entity.type
_entity.pdbx_description
1 polymer ?
#
loop_
_entity_poly.entity_id
_entity_poly.type
_entity_poly.pdbx_seq_one_letter_code
_entity_poly.pdbx_strand_id
1 'polypeptide(L)'
;MASNEQLLLQFIKTEAVDSNESTDSFINLKVQDYVKSEFIYKVKKTKPLNKLMKVHCDRNGLNIEFMRFLFDGIRIKDNDTPDSLEMEND
;
A
#
# COMPACT_ATOMS: atom_id res chain seq x y z
N MET A 1 7.15 -18.38 15.78
CA MET A 1 5.87 -18.69 15.11
C MET A 1 5.16 -17.37 14.90
N ALA A 2 4.83 -17.00 13.66
CA ALA A 2 3.98 -15.84 13.41
C ALA A 2 2.59 -16.15 13.95
N SER A 3 1.97 -15.20 14.65
CA SER A 3 0.55 -15.31 15.00
C SER A 3 -0.30 -15.15 13.74
N ASN A 4 -1.46 -15.81 13.68
CA ASN A 4 -2.37 -15.68 12.54
C ASN A 4 -2.77 -14.23 12.25
N GLU A 5 -2.82 -13.36 13.27
CA GLU A 5 -3.11 -11.94 13.11
C GLU A 5 -2.02 -11.19 12.34
N GLN A 6 -0.75 -11.57 12.52
CA GLN A 6 0.36 -10.97 11.80
C GLN A 6 0.30 -11.26 10.30
N LEU A 7 -0.22 -12.42 9.90
CA LEU A 7 -0.38 -12.81 8.50
C LEU A 7 -1.46 -12.00 7.76
N LEU A 8 -2.35 -11.31 8.49
CA LEU A 8 -3.38 -10.45 7.90
C LEU A 8 -2.89 -9.02 7.63
N LEU A 9 -1.71 -8.65 8.12
CA LEU A 9 -1.18 -7.30 8.01
C LEU A 9 -0.41 -7.12 6.70
N GLN A 10 -0.73 -6.04 5.99
CA GLN A 10 -0.03 -5.58 4.79
C GLN A 10 0.49 -4.17 5.08
N PHE A 11 1.81 -4.01 5.09
CA PHE A 11 2.46 -2.73 5.40
C PHE A 11 2.73 -1.96 4.11
N ILE A 12 2.17 -0.77 4.01
CA ILE A 12 2.46 0.18 2.94
C ILE A 12 3.57 1.12 3.43
N LYS A 13 4.55 1.35 2.56
CA LYS A 13 5.63 2.33 2.73
C LYS A 13 5.75 3.13 1.43
N THR A 14 6.20 4.37 1.54
CA THR A 14 6.60 5.15 0.38
C THR A 14 7.98 4.68 -0.09
N GLU A 15 8.21 4.70 -1.39
CA GLU A 15 9.50 4.28 -1.97
C GLU A 15 10.02 5.38 -2.89
N ALA A 16 11.25 5.83 -2.61
CA ALA A 16 12.01 6.69 -3.50
C ALA A 16 12.26 5.98 -4.81
N VAL A 17 11.77 6.55 -5.92
CA VAL A 17 12.14 6.04 -7.25
C VAL A 17 13.07 7.04 -7.91
N ASP A 18 14.31 6.59 -8.08
CA ASP A 18 15.39 7.26 -8.79
C ASP A 18 15.04 7.33 -10.29
N SER A 19 14.20 8.29 -10.70
CA SER A 19 13.84 8.47 -12.11
C SER A 19 13.27 9.85 -12.41
N ASN A 20 13.85 10.46 -13.45
CA ASN A 20 13.60 11.75 -14.14
C ASN A 20 12.13 12.07 -14.57
N GLU A 21 11.11 11.44 -13.98
CA GLU A 21 9.68 11.72 -14.21
C GLU A 21 8.92 11.74 -12.89
N SER A 22 9.23 12.70 -12.02
CA SER A 22 8.37 13.12 -10.92
C SER A 22 7.16 13.86 -11.49
N THR A 23 6.20 13.12 -12.07
CA THR A 23 4.88 13.70 -12.27
C THR A 23 4.28 13.87 -10.88
N ASP A 24 4.19 15.12 -10.41
CA ASP A 24 3.75 15.51 -9.07
C ASP A 24 2.44 14.83 -8.61
N SER A 25 1.63 14.39 -9.58
CA SER A 25 0.37 13.68 -9.39
C SER A 25 0.47 12.20 -8.98
N PHE A 26 1.64 11.57 -9.02
CA PHE A 26 1.83 10.15 -8.72
C PHE A 26 2.83 9.90 -7.59
N ILE A 27 2.65 8.80 -6.89
CA ILE A 27 3.51 8.31 -5.82
C ILE A 27 3.75 6.81 -5.97
N ASN A 28 4.96 6.37 -5.61
CA ASN A 28 5.31 4.96 -5.57
C ASN A 28 5.14 4.42 -4.15
N LEU A 29 4.30 3.40 -4.02
CA LEU A 29 4.01 2.74 -2.76
C LEU A 29 4.51 1.30 -2.81
N LYS A 30 5.27 0.91 -1.81
CA LYS A 30 5.69 -0.48 -1.57
C LYS A 30 4.75 -1.13 -0.56
N VAL A 31 4.14 -2.24 -0.94
CA VAL A 31 3.33 -3.08 -0.07
C VAL A 31 4.16 -4.29 0.33
N GLN A 32 4.28 -4.53 1.63
CA GLN A 32 5.07 -5.59 2.23
C GLN A 32 4.20 -6.46 3.15
N ASP A 33 4.26 -7.79 2.97
CA ASP A 33 3.61 -8.74 3.87
C ASP A 33 4.49 -9.04 5.11
N TYR A 34 3.97 -9.85 6.05
CA TYR A 34 4.74 -10.27 7.23
C TYR A 34 5.98 -11.13 6.91
N VAL A 35 5.94 -11.84 5.78
CA VAL A 35 7.04 -12.70 5.31
C VAL A 35 8.09 -11.89 4.52
N LYS A 36 7.90 -10.57 4.42
CA LYS A 36 8.73 -9.60 3.70
C LYS A 36 8.69 -9.74 2.18
N SER A 37 7.62 -10.29 1.61
CA SER A 37 7.37 -10.17 0.16
C SER A 37 6.97 -8.73 -0.15
N GLU A 38 7.59 -8.13 -1.16
CA GLU A 38 7.42 -6.70 -1.49
C GLU A 38 6.84 -6.51 -2.90
N PHE A 39 5.88 -5.60 -3.03
CA PHE A 39 5.26 -5.22 -4.30
C PHE A 39 5.21 -3.71 -4.43
N ILE A 40 5.73 -3.16 -5.53
CA ILE A 40 5.73 -1.72 -5.79
C ILE A 40 4.57 -1.36 -6.73
N TYR A 41 3.83 -0.33 -6.38
CA TYR A 41 2.70 0.21 -7.14
C TYR A 41 2.89 1.71 -7.35
N LYS A 42 2.68 2.16 -8.60
CA LYS A 42 2.54 3.58 -8.91
C LYS A 42 1.06 3.96 -8.85
N VAL A 43 0.70 4.88 -7.96
CA VAL A 43 -0.69 5.34 -7.77
C VAL A 43 -0.81 6.85 -7.92
N LYS A 44 -1.99 7.34 -8.28
CA LYS A 44 -2.29 8.78 -8.28
C LYS A 44 -2.58 9.25 -6.86
N LYS A 45 -2.01 10.37 -6.44
CA LYS A 45 -2.18 10.88 -5.08
C LYS A 45 -3.63 11.25 -4.71
N THR A 46 -4.42 11.62 -5.72
CA THR A 46 -5.83 12.01 -5.59
C THR A 46 -6.83 10.85 -5.69
N LYS A 47 -6.36 9.62 -5.96
CA LYS A 47 -7.25 8.46 -6.14
C LYS A 47 -7.30 7.60 -4.88
N PRO A 48 -8.47 7.06 -4.52
CA PRO A 48 -8.58 6.15 -3.39
C PRO A 48 -7.72 4.90 -3.53
N LEU A 49 -7.18 4.42 -2.41
CA LEU A 49 -6.30 3.26 -2.34
C LEU A 49 -7.03 1.91 -2.45
N ASN A 50 -8.37 1.88 -2.44
CA ASN A 50 -9.16 0.65 -2.57
C ASN A 50 -8.77 -0.19 -3.80
N LYS A 51 -8.43 0.45 -4.92
CA LYS A 51 -8.03 -0.24 -6.14
C LYS A 51 -6.69 -0.94 -5.96
N LEU A 52 -5.73 -0.28 -5.31
CA LEU A 52 -4.44 -0.90 -4.98
C LEU A 52 -4.65 -2.13 -4.08
N MET A 53 -5.47 -1.99 -3.04
CA MET A 53 -5.76 -3.08 -2.09
C MET A 53 -6.39 -4.29 -2.80
N LYS A 54 -7.40 -4.06 -3.65
CA LYS A 54 -8.04 -5.14 -4.44
C LYS A 54 -7.06 -5.84 -5.37
N VAL A 55 -6.33 -5.08 -6.18
CA VAL A 55 -5.33 -5.62 -7.10
C VAL A 55 -4.26 -6.42 -6.36
N HIS A 56 -3.83 -5.95 -5.19
CA HIS A 56 -2.86 -6.65 -4.36
C HIS A 56 -3.41 -7.98 -3.82
N CYS A 57 -4.63 -7.96 -3.27
CA CYS A 57 -5.29 -9.16 -2.78
C CYS A 57 -5.54 -10.19 -3.89
N ASP A 58 -6.07 -9.76 -5.03
CA ASP A 58 -6.33 -10.63 -6.18
C ASP A 58 -5.05 -11.30 -6.71
N ARG A 59 -3.94 -10.55 -6.76
CA ARG A 59 -2.64 -11.07 -7.20
C ARG A 59 -2.04 -12.12 -6.26
N ASN A 60 -2.30 -11.98 -4.96
CA ASN A 60 -1.75 -12.85 -3.91
C ASN A 60 -2.74 -13.92 -3.44
N GLY A 61 -3.94 -14.01 -4.03
CA GLY A 61 -4.97 -14.96 -3.62
C GLY A 61 -5.51 -14.71 -2.21
N LEU A 62 -5.50 -13.46 -1.77
CA LEU A 62 -5.95 -13.04 -0.44
C LEU A 62 -7.39 -12.54 -0.50
N ASN A 63 -8.17 -12.77 0.57
CA ASN A 63 -9.47 -12.11 0.71
C ASN A 63 -9.28 -10.74 1.37
N ILE A 64 -9.64 -9.68 0.63
CA ILE A 64 -9.56 -8.29 1.05
C ILE A 64 -10.30 -8.00 2.37
N GLU A 65 -11.37 -8.72 2.69
CA GLU A 65 -12.17 -8.51 3.91
C GLU A 65 -11.36 -8.81 5.19
N PHE A 66 -10.40 -9.73 5.10
CA PHE A 66 -9.56 -10.12 6.24
C PHE A 66 -8.24 -9.35 6.29
N MET A 67 -7.83 -8.75 5.17
CA MET A 67 -6.55 -8.03 5.10
C MET A 67 -6.64 -6.65 5.73
N ARG A 68 -5.58 -6.26 6.42
CA ARG A 68 -5.44 -4.94 7.04
C ARG A 68 -4.23 -4.25 6.46
N PHE A 69 -4.48 -3.25 5.63
CA PHE A 69 -3.45 -2.39 5.06
C PHE A 69 -3.11 -1.28 6.05
N LEU A 70 -1.84 -1.15 6.39
CA LEU A 70 -1.32 -0.20 7.37
C LEU A 70 -0.30 0.72 6.70
N PHE A 71 -0.40 2.03 6.90
CA PHE A 71 0.64 3.01 6.60
C PHE A 71 0.99 3.73 7.89
N ASP A 72 2.27 3.76 8.27
CA ASP A 72 2.75 4.32 9.54
C ASP A 72 1.96 3.86 10.78
N GLY A 73 1.53 2.58 10.76
CA GLY A 73 0.74 1.97 11.83
C GLY A 73 -0.75 2.35 11.83
N ILE A 74 -1.17 3.26 10.94
CA ILE A 74 -2.56 3.66 10.76
C ILE A 74 -3.22 2.76 9.72
N ARG A 75 -4.42 2.27 10.02
CA ARG A 75 -5.20 1.47 9.09
C ARG A 75 -5.79 2.34 7.98
N ILE A 76 -5.51 1.96 6.75
CA ILE A 76 -6.05 2.57 5.53
C ILE A 76 -7.48 2.07 5.29
N LYS A 77 -8.38 2.99 4.97
CA LYS A 77 -9.76 2.74 4.56
C LYS A 77 -9.91 2.87 3.05
N ASP A 78 -11.00 2.33 2.52
CA ASP A 78 -11.27 2.29 1.08
C ASP A 78 -11.29 3.66 0.38
N ASN A 79 -11.68 4.72 1.09
CA ASN A 79 -11.78 6.07 0.55
C ASN A 79 -10.53 6.92 0.79
N ASP A 80 -9.57 6.42 1.57
CA ASP A 80 -8.35 7.16 1.84
C ASP A 80 -7.51 7.24 0.55
N THR A 81 -6.95 8.42 0.32
CA THR A 81 -6.04 8.71 -0.79
C THR A 81 -4.63 8.97 -0.25
N PRO A 82 -3.58 8.81 -1.07
CA PRO A 82 -2.24 9.20 -0.64
C PRO A 82 -2.16 10.66 -0.15
N ASP A 83 -2.86 11.60 -0.81
CA ASP A 83 -2.93 13.00 -0.35
C ASP A 83 -3.54 13.12 1.06
N SER A 84 -4.63 12.39 1.34
CA SER A 84 -5.30 12.46 2.66
C SER A 84 -4.49 11.83 3.80
N LEU A 85 -3.53 10.97 3.45
CA LEU A 85 -2.64 10.29 4.39
C LEU A 85 -1.24 10.92 4.43
N GLU A 86 -1.07 12.09 3.78
CA GLU A 86 0.20 12.84 3.73
C GLU A 86 1.38 11.96 3.24
N MET A 87 1.12 11.06 2.29
CA MET A 87 2.16 10.22 1.71
C MET A 87 3.00 11.04 0.72
N GLU A 88 4.32 11.07 0.92
CA GLU A 88 5.27 11.76 0.05
C GLU A 88 6.21 10.77 -0.66
N ASN A 89 6.69 11.12 -1.86
CA ASN A 89 7.82 10.38 -2.44
C ASN A 89 9.06 10.80 -1.63
N ASP A 90 9.52 9.92 -0.74
CA ASP A 90 10.84 10.05 -0.10
C ASP A 90 11.97 9.88 -1.15
#